data_AF-A0A1M5MQ82-F1
#
_entry.id   AF-A0A1M5MQ82-F1
#
_cell.length_a   1.000
_cell.length_b   1.000
_cell.length_c   1.000
_cell.angle_alpha   90.00
_cell.angle_beta   90.00
_cell.angle_gamma   90.00
#
_symmetry.space_group_name_H-M   'P 1'
#
loop_
_entity.id
_entity.type
_entity.pdbx_description
1 polymer ?
#
loop_
_entity_poly.entity_id
_entity_poly.type
_entity_poly.pdbx_seq_one_letter_code
_entity_poly.pdbx_strand_id
1 'polypeptide(L)'
;MSNPEQVYTARNRDRANAGNYGAAAKYLSPTTERTIEKRLQESLRKAKALRVANRLAQDMRVRTSGNPTECGLARIAFQLHAIREAENFDALLYRDRFADGMITAALVFGVIRYPAYDRLTGLRHNAFTHRNRELQPCTF
;
A
#
# COMPACT_ATOMS: atom_id res chain seq x y z
N MET A 1 1.55 29.19 43.20
CA MET A 1 1.79 29.03 41.76
C MET A 1 0.93 27.88 41.28
N SER A 2 -0.07 28.19 40.46
CA SER A 2 -1.15 27.30 40.03
C SER A 2 -0.64 26.22 39.08
N ASN A 3 -0.99 24.97 39.38
CA ASN A 3 -0.90 23.82 38.46
C ASN A 3 -1.71 24.14 37.19
N PRO A 4 -1.18 23.90 35.97
CA PRO A 4 -2.00 24.01 34.78
C PRO A 4 -3.03 22.87 34.80
N GLU A 5 -4.30 23.25 34.69
CA GLU A 5 -5.43 22.35 34.51
C GLU A 5 -5.13 21.37 33.38
N GLN A 6 -5.15 20.07 33.71
CA GLN A 6 -5.04 19.02 32.71
C GLN A 6 -6.28 19.04 31.83
N VAL A 7 -6.12 19.56 30.61
CA VAL A 7 -7.15 19.57 29.57
C VAL A 7 -7.65 18.14 29.32
N TYR A 8 -8.93 17.93 29.58
CA TYR A 8 -9.63 16.66 29.40
C TYR A 8 -9.79 16.37 27.90
N THR A 9 -8.80 15.73 27.29
CA THR A 9 -8.87 15.24 25.91
C THR A 9 -9.14 13.74 25.88
N ALA A 10 -9.88 13.25 24.88
CA ALA A 10 -10.21 11.83 24.72
C ALA A 10 -8.98 10.90 24.79
N ARG A 11 -7.82 11.40 24.35
CA ARG A 11 -6.51 10.71 24.46
C ARG A 11 -6.04 10.42 25.89
N ASN A 12 -6.46 11.22 26.88
CA ASN A 12 -6.08 11.02 28.28
C ASN A 12 -7.01 10.03 29.00
N ARG A 13 -8.23 9.81 28.49
CA ARG A 13 -9.19 8.87 29.08
C ARG A 13 -8.76 7.42 28.86
N ASP A 14 -8.20 7.11 27.69
CA ASP A 14 -7.76 5.75 27.34
C ASP A 14 -6.53 5.30 28.15
N ARG A 15 -5.72 6.25 28.64
CA ARG A 15 -4.56 5.94 29.50
C ARG A 15 -4.96 5.63 30.94
N ALA A 16 -6.03 6.23 31.45
CA ALA A 16 -6.51 5.99 32.82
C ALA A 16 -7.27 4.67 32.97
N ASN A 17 -7.83 4.15 31.88
CA ASN A 17 -8.62 2.91 31.83
C ASN A 17 -7.84 1.69 31.32
N ALA A 18 -6.51 1.75 31.27
CA ALA A 18 -5.67 0.58 30.97
C ALA A 18 -5.67 -0.38 32.18
N GLY A 19 -6.83 -1.02 32.43
CA GLY A 19 -6.99 -2.04 33.45
C GLY A 19 -6.04 -3.20 33.18
N ASN A 20 -5.15 -3.47 34.13
CA ASN A 20 -4.25 -4.61 34.28
C ASN A 20 -4.43 -5.78 33.27
N TYR A 21 -4.02 -5.57 32.01
CA TYR A 21 -3.93 -6.64 31.01
C TYR A 21 -2.81 -7.65 31.31
N GLY A 22 -1.95 -7.38 32.30
CA GLY A 22 -0.87 -8.28 32.73
C GLY A 22 -1.33 -9.56 33.43
N ALA A 23 -2.57 -9.61 33.95
CA ALA A 23 -3.07 -10.77 34.70
C ALA A 23 -3.68 -11.88 33.81
N ALA A 24 -4.09 -11.55 32.58
CA ALA A 24 -4.74 -12.51 31.67
C ALA A 24 -3.75 -13.42 30.91
N ALA A 25 -2.45 -13.08 30.90
CA ALA A 25 -1.42 -13.84 30.21
C ALA A 25 -1.18 -15.25 30.81
N LYS A 26 -1.57 -15.49 32.07
CA LYS A 26 -1.43 -16.81 32.72
C LYS A 26 -2.40 -17.88 32.22
N TYR A 27 -3.44 -17.52 31.45
CA TYR A 27 -4.52 -18.44 31.06
C TYR A 27 -4.61 -18.69 29.55
N LEU A 28 -3.74 -18.09 28.74
CA LEU A 28 -3.77 -18.29 27.29
C LEU A 28 -2.89 -19.48 26.91
N SER A 29 -3.48 -20.48 26.25
CA SER A 29 -2.72 -21.61 25.73
C SER A 29 -1.79 -21.15 24.59
N PRO A 30 -0.61 -21.78 24.42
CA PRO A 30 0.39 -21.38 23.43
C PRO A 30 -0.10 -21.48 21.96
N THR A 31 -1.20 -22.19 21.71
CA THR A 31 -1.87 -22.21 20.40
C THR A 31 -2.69 -20.96 20.12
N THR A 32 -3.24 -20.32 21.15
CA THR A 32 -4.08 -19.10 21.02
C THR A 32 -3.21 -17.86 20.79
N GLU A 33 -2.03 -17.81 21.39
CA GLU A 33 -1.04 -16.73 21.20
C GLU A 33 -0.55 -16.68 19.75
N ARG A 34 -0.25 -17.83 19.14
CA ARG A 34 0.17 -17.91 17.73
C ARG A 34 -0.90 -17.42 16.76
N THR A 35 -2.18 -17.61 17.06
CA THR A 35 -3.29 -17.10 16.23
C THR A 35 -3.48 -15.59 16.39
N ILE A 36 -3.27 -15.07 17.59
CA ILE A 36 -3.32 -13.63 17.87
C ILE A 36 -2.16 -12.91 17.19
N GLU A 37 -0.94 -13.45 17.26
CA GLU A 37 0.23 -12.90 16.57
C GLU A 37 0.06 -12.89 15.04
N LYS A 38 -0.49 -13.95 14.46
CA LYS A 38 -0.81 -13.98 13.01
C LYS A 38 -1.84 -12.93 12.63
N ARG A 39 -2.93 -12.79 13.41
CA ARG A 39 -3.95 -11.76 13.17
C ARG A 39 -3.39 -10.35 13.36
N LEU A 40 -2.49 -10.15 14.31
CA LEU A 40 -1.79 -8.89 14.53
C LEU A 40 -0.87 -8.57 13.33
N GLN A 41 -0.11 -9.54 12.83
CA GLN A 41 0.73 -9.33 11.65
C GLN A 41 -0.11 -9.04 10.40
N GLU A 42 -1.24 -9.72 10.22
CA GLU A 42 -2.18 -9.44 9.13
C GLU A 42 -2.80 -8.05 9.25
N SER A 43 -3.20 -7.62 10.45
CA SER A 43 -3.75 -6.29 10.67
C SER A 43 -2.70 -5.20 10.45
N LEU A 44 -1.45 -5.44 10.84
CA LEU A 44 -0.32 -4.55 10.57
C LEU A 44 0.01 -4.46 9.07
N ARG A 45 -0.04 -5.58 8.33
CA ARG A 45 0.12 -5.58 6.87
C ARG A 45 -1.02 -4.81 6.18
N LYS A 46 -2.27 -5.01 6.60
CA LYS A 46 -3.44 -4.27 6.11
C LYS A 46 -3.32 -2.78 6.43
N ALA A 47 -2.91 -2.42 7.64
CA ALA A 47 -2.70 -1.04 8.05
C ALA A 47 -1.56 -0.36 7.28
N LYS A 48 -0.45 -1.06 7.01
CA LYS A 48 0.65 -0.56 6.18
C LYS A 48 0.20 -0.31 4.74
N ALA A 49 -0.55 -1.24 4.15
CA ALA A 49 -1.13 -1.08 2.82
C ALA A 49 -2.10 0.12 2.75
N LEU A 50 -2.96 0.29 3.75
CA LEU A 50 -3.87 1.44 3.89
C LEU A 50 -3.13 2.78 4.01
N ARG A 51 -2.04 2.83 4.77
CA ARG A 51 -1.22 4.05 4.90
C ARG A 51 -0.53 4.42 3.59
N VAL A 52 0.00 3.43 2.86
CA VAL A 52 0.62 3.68 1.55
C VAL A 52 -0.43 4.13 0.54
N ALA A 53 -1.60 3.49 0.51
CA ALA A 53 -2.71 3.90 -0.34
C ALA A 53 -3.18 5.34 -0.04
N ASN A 54 -3.36 5.69 1.24
CA ASN A 54 -3.75 7.05 1.64
C ASN A 54 -2.66 8.09 1.37
N ARG A 55 -1.39 7.74 1.56
CA ARG A 55 -0.27 8.65 1.26
C ARG A 55 -0.24 9.02 -0.21
N LEU A 56 -0.40 8.04 -1.10
CA LEU A 56 -0.44 8.32 -2.53
C LEU A 56 -1.75 8.96 -2.99
N ALA A 57 -2.87 8.69 -2.33
CA ALA A 57 -4.11 9.45 -2.57
C ALA A 57 -3.91 10.95 -2.22
N GLN A 58 -3.13 11.24 -1.18
CA GLN A 58 -2.75 12.61 -0.81
C GLN A 58 -1.71 13.20 -1.78
N ASP A 59 -0.68 12.44 -2.18
CA ASP A 59 0.38 12.92 -3.07
C ASP A 59 -0.12 13.23 -4.49
N MET A 60 -1.15 12.52 -4.97
CA MET A 60 -1.66 12.73 -6.32
C MET A 60 -2.69 13.86 -6.47
N ARG A 61 -3.22 14.46 -5.38
CA ARG A 61 -4.35 15.43 -5.42
C ARG A 61 -5.53 15.00 -6.32
N VAL A 62 -5.63 13.73 -6.67
CA VAL A 62 -6.75 13.20 -7.46
C VAL A 62 -7.89 13.01 -6.47
N ARG A 63 -8.88 13.90 -6.53
CA ARG A 63 -10.16 13.69 -5.85
C ARG A 63 -10.85 12.50 -6.53
N THR A 64 -10.56 11.29 -6.05
CA THR A 64 -11.34 10.12 -6.45
C THR A 64 -12.69 10.21 -5.76
N SER A 65 -13.77 10.06 -6.51
CA SER A 65 -15.14 9.91 -6.01
C SER A 65 -15.32 8.65 -5.14
N GLY A 66 -14.32 7.76 -5.13
CA GLY A 66 -14.34 6.49 -4.43
C GLY A 66 -14.93 5.36 -5.28
N ASN A 67 -15.30 5.64 -6.54
CA ASN A 67 -15.77 4.63 -7.48
C ASN A 67 -14.71 3.53 -7.68
N PRO A 68 -15.08 2.23 -7.61
CA PRO A 68 -14.19 1.11 -7.90
C PRO A 68 -13.33 1.27 -9.16
N THR A 69 -13.88 1.87 -10.22
CA THR A 69 -13.16 2.13 -11.47
C THR A 69 -12.01 3.12 -11.29
N GLU A 70 -12.24 4.24 -10.61
CA GLU A 70 -11.21 5.25 -10.35
C GLU A 70 -10.13 4.70 -9.43
N CYS A 71 -10.52 3.92 -8.42
CA CYS A 71 -9.59 3.19 -7.56
C CYS A 71 -8.72 2.21 -8.37
N GLY A 72 -9.30 1.53 -9.36
CA GLY A 72 -8.59 0.66 -10.29
C GLY A 72 -7.56 1.41 -11.12
N LEU A 73 -7.95 2.54 -11.71
CA LEU A 73 -7.06 3.39 -12.50
C LEU A 73 -5.92 3.97 -11.66
N ALA A 74 -6.21 4.41 -10.44
CA ALA A 74 -5.20 4.85 -9.49
C ALA A 74 -4.20 3.70 -9.24
N ARG A 75 -4.66 2.49 -8.92
CA ARG A 75 -3.76 1.35 -8.71
C ARG A 75 -2.87 1.05 -9.92
N ILE A 76 -3.36 1.20 -11.16
CA ILE A 76 -2.52 1.07 -12.36
C ILE A 76 -1.42 2.14 -12.34
N ALA A 77 -1.76 3.40 -12.12
CA ALA A 77 -0.78 4.49 -12.05
C ALA A 77 0.29 4.24 -10.96
N PHE A 78 -0.12 3.74 -9.79
CA PHE A 78 0.81 3.36 -8.73
C PHE A 78 1.78 2.26 -9.17
N GLN A 79 1.30 1.24 -9.88
CA GLN A 79 2.18 0.16 -10.32
C GLN A 79 3.17 0.64 -11.38
N LEU A 80 2.75 1.53 -12.28
CA LEU A 80 3.65 2.18 -13.23
C LEU A 80 4.75 2.99 -12.51
N HIS A 81 4.39 3.70 -11.43
CA HIS A 81 5.37 4.39 -10.60
C HIS A 81 6.28 3.41 -9.85
N ALA A 82 5.73 2.33 -9.30
CA ALA A 82 6.50 1.30 -8.62
C ALA A 82 7.52 0.61 -9.55
N ILE A 83 7.24 0.47 -10.84
CA ILE A 83 8.21 -0.01 -11.84
C ILE A 83 9.41 0.95 -11.92
N ARG A 84 9.15 2.27 -11.98
CA ARG A 84 10.23 3.29 -11.98
C ARG A 84 11.07 3.25 -10.71
N GLU A 85 10.46 2.96 -9.57
CA GLU A 85 11.13 2.90 -8.27
C GLU A 85 11.57 1.47 -7.86
N ALA A 86 11.73 0.55 -8.81
CA ALA A 86 12.15 -0.81 -8.49
C ALA A 86 13.58 -0.83 -7.93
N GLU A 87 13.78 -1.42 -6.75
CA GLU A 87 15.07 -1.42 -6.04
C GLU A 87 16.11 -2.33 -6.69
N ASN A 88 15.66 -3.43 -7.31
CA ASN A 88 16.50 -4.43 -7.97
C ASN A 88 15.76 -5.05 -9.17
N PHE A 89 16.48 -5.86 -9.96
CA PHE A 89 15.93 -6.51 -11.16
C PHE A 89 14.74 -7.41 -10.90
N ASP A 90 14.79 -8.21 -9.84
CA ASP A 90 13.70 -9.13 -9.53
C ASP A 90 12.40 -8.35 -9.24
N ALA A 91 12.49 -7.32 -8.38
CA ALA A 91 11.35 -6.45 -8.09
C ALA A 91 10.85 -5.73 -9.35
N LEU A 92 11.75 -5.33 -10.26
CA LEU A 92 11.38 -4.71 -11.53
C LEU A 92 10.54 -5.67 -12.39
N LEU A 93 11.01 -6.91 -12.57
CA LEU A 93 10.30 -7.93 -13.37
C LEU A 93 8.95 -8.30 -12.77
N TYR A 94 8.86 -8.47 -11.45
CA TYR A 94 7.59 -8.76 -10.78
C TYR A 94 6.58 -7.62 -10.91
N ARG A 95 7.01 -6.38 -10.69
CA ARG A 95 6.15 -5.19 -10.80
C ARG A 95 5.68 -4.97 -12.24
N ASP A 96 6.56 -5.24 -13.22
CA ASP A 96 6.22 -5.14 -14.64
C ASP A 96 5.12 -6.12 -15.05
N ARG A 97 5.28 -7.41 -14.70
CA ARG A 97 4.26 -8.43 -14.97
C ARG A 97 2.92 -8.13 -14.29
N PHE A 98 2.98 -7.62 -13.06
CA PHE A 98 1.77 -7.27 -12.33
C PHE A 98 1.04 -6.09 -12.98
N ALA A 99 1.76 -5.04 -13.38
CA ALA A 99 1.20 -3.91 -14.11
C ALA A 99 0.57 -4.33 -15.45
N ASP A 100 1.23 -5.21 -16.19
CA ASP A 100 0.73 -5.74 -17.46
C ASP A 100 -0.59 -6.51 -17.28
N GLY A 101 -0.67 -7.35 -16.26
CA GLY A 101 -1.90 -8.05 -15.88
C GLY A 101 -3.03 -7.09 -15.51
N MET A 102 -2.73 -6.02 -14.77
CA MET A 102 -3.73 -5.00 -14.42
C MET A 102 -4.26 -4.22 -15.62
N ILE A 103 -3.36 -3.81 -16.52
CA ILE A 103 -3.73 -3.08 -17.75
C ILE A 103 -4.58 -3.96 -18.66
N THR A 104 -4.18 -5.22 -18.85
CA THR A 104 -4.91 -6.19 -19.67
C THR A 104 -6.28 -6.50 -19.08
N ALA A 105 -6.37 -6.74 -17.77
CA ALA A 105 -7.65 -6.95 -17.10
C ALA A 105 -8.58 -5.74 -17.24
N ALA A 106 -8.05 -4.52 -17.12
CA ALA A 106 -8.85 -3.31 -17.28
C ALA A 106 -9.47 -3.20 -18.69
N LEU A 107 -8.77 -3.66 -19.74
CA LEU A 107 -9.32 -3.73 -21.09
C LEU A 107 -10.40 -4.80 -21.20
N VAL A 108 -10.13 -6.02 -20.71
CA VAL A 108 -11.06 -7.17 -20.78
C VAL A 108 -12.38 -6.88 -20.06
N PHE A 109 -12.33 -6.22 -18.90
CA PHE A 109 -13.52 -5.83 -18.15
C PHE A 109 -14.19 -4.54 -18.66
N GLY A 110 -13.71 -3.96 -19.77
CA GLY A 110 -14.29 -2.76 -20.38
C GLY A 110 -14.11 -1.48 -19.55
N VAL A 111 -13.21 -1.50 -18.57
CA VAL A 111 -12.89 -0.34 -17.72
C VAL A 111 -12.13 0.73 -18.52
N ILE A 112 -11.28 0.29 -19.44
CA ILE A 112 -10.57 1.15 -20.39
C ILE A 112 -10.86 0.71 -21.81
N ARG A 113 -10.73 1.66 -22.75
CA ARG A 113 -10.82 1.38 -24.19
C ARG A 113 -9.44 1.09 -24.77
N TYR A 114 -9.41 0.48 -25.95
CA TYR A 114 -8.18 0.12 -26.66
C TYR A 114 -7.13 1.25 -26.77
N PRO A 115 -7.51 2.51 -27.09
CA PRO A 115 -6.52 3.60 -27.17
C PRO A 115 -5.86 3.93 -25.82
N ALA A 116 -6.57 3.71 -24.71
CA ALA A 116 -6.03 3.89 -23.37
C ALA A 116 -5.13 2.70 -22.98
N TYR A 117 -5.50 1.48 -23.39
CA TYR A 117 -4.66 0.30 -23.24
C TYR A 117 -3.30 0.50 -23.91
N ASP A 118 -3.25 0.88 -25.18
CA ASP A 118 -2.00 1.08 -25.93
C ASP A 118 -1.09 2.12 -25.25
N ARG A 119 -1.68 3.24 -24.80
CA ARG A 119 -0.94 4.29 -24.08
C ARG A 119 -0.37 3.78 -22.76
N LEU A 120 -1.14 3.04 -21.97
CA LEU A 120 -0.70 2.50 -20.69
C LEU A 120 0.41 1.45 -20.87
N THR A 121 0.27 0.57 -21.87
CA THR A 121 1.30 -0.40 -22.23
C THR A 121 2.59 0.28 -22.68
N GLY A 122 2.49 1.34 -23.49
CA GLY A 122 3.64 2.15 -23.88
C GLY A 122 4.33 2.83 -22.69
N LEU A 123 3.55 3.42 -21.77
CA LEU A 123 4.09 4.01 -20.53
C LEU A 123 4.78 2.97 -19.65
N ARG A 124 4.18 1.78 -19.50
CA ARG A 124 4.78 0.64 -18.78
C ARG A 124 6.13 0.26 -19.39
N HIS A 125 6.17 0.05 -20.70
CA HIS A 125 7.40 -0.33 -21.40
C HIS A 125 8.49 0.72 -21.23
N ASN A 126 8.15 2.01 -21.36
CA ASN A 126 9.09 3.10 -21.17
C ASN A 126 9.61 3.17 -19.72
N ALA A 127 8.75 2.93 -18.73
CA ALA A 127 9.14 2.88 -17.33
C ALA A 127 10.10 1.72 -17.05
N PHE A 128 9.78 0.52 -17.57
CA PHE A 128 10.62 -0.66 -17.44
C PHE A 128 11.98 -0.45 -18.09
N THR A 129 12.02 -0.07 -19.37
CA THR A 129 13.28 0.09 -20.12
C THR A 129 14.21 1.10 -19.47
N HIS A 130 13.67 2.22 -18.98
CA HIS A 130 14.47 3.21 -18.29
C HIS A 130 15.07 2.67 -16.99
N ARG A 131 14.24 2.05 -16.14
CA ARG A 131 14.71 1.52 -14.87
C ARG A 131 15.64 0.32 -15.05
N ASN A 132 15.39 -0.51 -16.04
CA ASN A 132 16.24 -1.65 -16.41
C ASN A 132 17.65 -1.18 -16.77
N ARG A 133 17.79 -0.08 -17.53
CA ARG A 133 19.09 0.52 -17.86
C ARG A 133 19.81 1.08 -16.63
N GLU A 134 19.08 1.70 -15.71
CA GLU A 134 19.67 2.22 -14.46
C GLU A 134 20.16 1.11 -13.53
N LEU A 135 19.48 -0.04 -13.52
CA LEU A 135 19.83 -1.18 -12.69
C LEU A 135 20.91 -2.06 -13.32
N GLN A 136 21.07 -2.04 -14.65
CA GLN A 136 22.16 -2.76 -15.31
C GLN A 136 23.50 -2.21 -14.84
N PRO A 137 24.42 -3.07 -14.38
CA PRO A 137 25.75 -2.60 -14.02
C PRO A 137 26.39 -1.98 -15.25
N CYS A 138 26.93 -0.77 -15.12
CA CYS A 138 27.77 -0.16 -16.15
C CYS A 138 28.95 -1.10 -16.40
N THR A 139 28.87 -1.92 -17.44
CA THR A 139 30.02 -2.61 -18.01
C THR A 139 30.92 -1.53 -18.60
N PHE A 140 31.90 -1.09 -17.81
CA PHE A 140 33.09 -0.37 -18.30
C PHE A 140 34.12 -1.38 -18.80
#